data_AF-A0A258BZV6-F1
#
_entry.id   AF-A0A258BZV6-F1
#
_cell.length_a   1.000
_cell.length_b   1.000
_cell.length_c   1.000
_cell.angle_alpha   90.00
_cell.angle_beta   90.00
_cell.angle_gamma   90.00
#
_symmetry.space_group_name_H-M   'P 1'
#
loop_
_entity.id
_entity.type
_entity.pdbx_description
1 polymer ?
#
loop_
_entity_poly.entity_id
_entity_poly.type
_entity_poly.pdbx_seq_one_letter_code
_entity_poly.pdbx_strand_id
1 'polypeptide(L)'
;FKDGLATAQWHQLPSGSRIRLFTPPYFLGSKLEAYRGRGAQNPLGSQDLEDILNLVDGREELLEEVGTAAPELRAYLAERFAELLINNDFAYLVQGAAHGIREREQIIWQRLRHIAQVTA
;
A
#
# COMPACT_ATOMS: atom_id res chain seq x y z
N PHE A 1 14.36 2.57 -5.17
CA PHE A 1 13.85 3.25 -3.97
C PHE A 1 14.97 3.39 -2.92
N LYS A 2 15.83 4.42 -3.03
CA LYS A 2 16.93 4.64 -2.06
C LYS A 2 16.44 5.33 -0.78
N ASP A 3 15.39 6.16 -0.91
CA ASP A 3 14.88 6.98 0.19
C ASP A 3 14.16 6.16 1.26
N GLY A 4 13.48 5.07 0.89
CA GLY A 4 12.83 4.18 1.88
C GLY A 4 13.81 3.57 2.87
N LEU A 5 15.03 3.19 2.45
CA LEU A 5 16.05 2.67 3.38
C LEU A 5 16.63 3.77 4.29
N ALA A 6 16.64 5.02 3.82
CA ALA A 6 17.10 6.16 4.59
C ALA A 6 16.07 6.61 5.64
N THR A 7 14.77 6.47 5.35
CA THR A 7 13.66 6.78 6.26
C THR A 7 13.18 5.59 7.09
N ALA A 8 13.74 4.40 6.85
CA ALA A 8 13.41 3.20 7.62
C ALA A 8 13.72 3.42 9.12
N GLN A 9 12.67 3.29 9.94
CA GLN A 9 12.75 3.55 11.36
C GLN A 9 13.27 2.33 12.10
N TRP A 10 14.11 2.56 13.12
CA TRP A 10 14.57 1.51 13.99
C TRP A 10 13.43 1.08 14.93
N HIS A 11 13.14 -0.21 14.93
CA HIS A 11 12.19 -0.83 15.84
C HIS A 11 12.90 -1.87 16.70
N GLN A 12 12.63 -1.85 18.00
CA GLN A 12 13.20 -2.81 18.94
C GLN A 12 12.23 -3.98 19.12
N LEU A 13 12.71 -5.18 18.82
CA LEU A 13 11.97 -6.41 19.04
C LEU A 13 11.96 -6.76 20.54
N PRO A 14 10.98 -7.55 21.02
CA PRO A 14 10.97 -8.06 22.40
C PRO A 14 12.23 -8.81 22.79
N SER A 15 12.95 -9.39 21.81
CA SER A 15 14.24 -10.05 21.99
C SER A 15 15.42 -9.10 22.26
N GLY A 16 15.20 -7.78 22.22
CA GLY A 16 16.25 -6.76 22.34
C GLY A 16 16.98 -6.44 21.03
N SER A 17 16.73 -7.21 19.96
CA SER A 17 17.28 -6.94 18.63
C SER A 17 16.61 -5.73 17.98
N ARG A 18 17.36 -4.98 17.17
CA ARG A 18 16.83 -3.84 16.41
C ARG A 18 16.72 -4.18 14.93
N ILE A 19 15.60 -3.84 14.32
CA ILE A 19 15.35 -3.98 12.88
C ILE A 19 15.02 -2.61 12.28
N ARG A 20 15.25 -2.46 10.97
CA ARG A 20 14.80 -1.29 10.21
C ARG A 20 13.51 -1.63 9.48
N LEU A 21 12.46 -0.87 9.75
CA LEU A 21 11.16 -1.03 9.11
C LEU A 21 10.87 0.18 8.24
N PHE A 22 10.35 -0.05 7.04
CA PHE A 22 9.70 1.03 6.31
C PHE A 22 8.49 1.51 7.11
N THR A 23 8.26 2.82 7.12
CA THR A 23 6.95 3.31 7.53
C THR A 23 5.90 2.81 6.52
N PRO A 24 4.63 2.71 6.91
CA PRO A 24 3.58 2.17 6.03
C PRO A 24 3.49 2.84 4.65
N PRO A 25 3.60 4.18 4.51
CA PRO A 25 3.64 4.82 3.19
C PRO A 25 4.84 4.38 2.34
N TYR A 26 6.03 4.24 2.94
CA TYR A 26 7.23 3.78 2.22
C TYR A 26 7.14 2.30 1.87
N PHE A 27 6.47 1.48 2.70
CA PHE A 27 6.16 0.10 2.37
C PHE A 27 5.26 0.02 1.13
N LEU A 28 4.15 0.77 1.09
CA LEU A 28 3.27 0.86 -0.08
C LEU A 28 4.06 1.26 -1.33
N GLY A 29 4.87 2.32 -1.24
CA GLY A 29 5.70 2.79 -2.35
C GLY A 29 6.65 1.70 -2.87
N SER A 30 7.30 0.97 -1.96
CA SER A 30 8.21 -0.12 -2.31
C SER A 30 7.49 -1.29 -2.99
N LYS A 31 6.27 -1.62 -2.56
CA LYS A 31 5.46 -2.69 -3.13
C LYS A 31 4.93 -2.34 -4.51
N LEU A 32 4.52 -1.09 -4.73
CA LEU A 32 4.12 -0.61 -6.05
C LEU A 32 5.27 -0.68 -7.06
N GLU A 33 6.49 -0.29 -6.66
CA GLU A 33 7.68 -0.41 -7.52
C GLU A 33 8.01 -1.87 -7.83
N ALA A 34 7.92 -2.74 -6.84
CA ALA A 34 8.11 -4.17 -7.02
C ALA A 34 7.07 -4.78 -7.99
N TYR A 35 5.79 -4.44 -7.82
CA TYR A 35 4.73 -4.84 -8.72
C TYR A 35 5.03 -4.42 -10.17
N ARG A 36 5.44 -3.17 -10.40
CA ARG A 36 5.83 -2.70 -11.75
C ARG A 36 7.00 -3.47 -12.35
N GLY A 37 7.99 -3.82 -11.53
CA GLY A 37 9.20 -4.49 -11.99
C GLY A 37 9.02 -5.99 -12.28
N ARG A 38 8.19 -6.70 -11.51
CA ARG A 38 8.05 -8.17 -11.60
C ARG A 38 6.62 -8.71 -11.65
N GLY A 39 5.63 -7.99 -11.15
CA GLY A 39 4.25 -8.47 -10.98
C GLY A 39 3.26 -8.00 -12.03
N ALA A 40 3.58 -6.97 -12.82
CA ALA A 40 2.64 -6.33 -13.74
C ALA A 40 2.12 -7.24 -14.87
N GLN A 41 2.85 -8.30 -15.21
CA GLN A 41 2.43 -9.28 -16.22
C GLN A 41 1.36 -10.26 -15.71
N ASN A 42 1.20 -10.37 -14.39
CA ASN A 42 0.19 -11.23 -13.76
C ASN A 42 -0.34 -10.56 -12.47
N PRO A 43 -1.27 -9.58 -12.59
CA PRO A 43 -1.81 -8.86 -11.44
C PRO A 43 -2.47 -9.79 -10.42
N LEU A 44 -3.27 -10.76 -10.87
CA LEU A 44 -4.01 -11.68 -10.00
C LEU A 44 -3.10 -12.58 -9.14
N GLY A 45 -1.87 -12.86 -9.59
CA GLY A 45 -0.87 -13.62 -8.84
C GLY A 45 0.17 -12.75 -8.14
N SER A 46 -0.01 -11.43 -8.07
CA SER A 46 0.99 -10.52 -7.53
C SER A 46 0.95 -10.48 -6.00
N GLN A 47 1.96 -11.08 -5.38
CA GLN A 47 2.20 -10.99 -3.93
C GLN A 47 2.34 -9.52 -3.46
N ASP A 48 2.86 -8.64 -4.31
CA ASP A 48 3.01 -7.23 -3.95
C ASP A 48 1.65 -6.50 -3.87
N LEU A 49 0.67 -6.88 -4.69
CA LEU A 49 -0.69 -6.33 -4.60
C LEU A 49 -1.45 -6.92 -3.40
N GLU A 50 -1.23 -8.19 -3.08
CA GLU A 50 -1.75 -8.82 -1.86
C GLU A 50 -1.25 -8.11 -0.60
N ASP A 51 0.06 -7.85 -0.50
CA ASP A 51 0.66 -7.12 0.62
C ASP A 51 0.12 -5.69 0.75
N ILE A 52 -0.14 -5.01 -0.38
CA ILE A 52 -0.78 -3.68 -0.38
C ILE A 52 -2.20 -3.78 0.18
N LEU A 53 -3.00 -4.74 -0.28
CA LEU A 53 -4.38 -4.90 0.18
C LEU A 53 -4.46 -5.29 1.65
N ASN A 54 -3.58 -6.17 2.12
CA ASN A 54 -3.49 -6.53 3.55
C ASN A 54 -3.20 -5.32 4.43
N LEU A 55 -2.33 -4.41 3.98
CA LEU A 55 -2.04 -3.18 4.73
C LEU A 55 -3.22 -2.18 4.68
N VAL A 56 -3.81 -1.98 3.49
CA VAL A 56 -4.96 -1.09 3.30
C VAL A 56 -6.16 -1.56 4.12
N ASP A 57 -6.37 -2.86 4.19
CA ASP A 57 -7.43 -3.48 4.96
C ASP A 57 -7.13 -3.40 6.47
N GLY A 58 -5.95 -3.84 6.88
CA GLY A 58 -5.61 -4.08 8.28
C GLY A 58 -5.23 -2.85 9.12
N ARG A 59 -4.98 -1.68 8.51
CA ARG A 59 -4.44 -0.50 9.22
C ARG A 59 -5.33 0.73 9.02
N GLU A 60 -6.00 1.14 10.09
CA GLU A 60 -6.93 2.27 10.06
C GLU A 60 -6.20 3.62 9.95
N GLU A 61 -5.04 3.71 10.60
CA GLU A 61 -4.16 4.88 10.66
C GLU A 61 -3.47 5.17 9.32
N LEU A 62 -3.54 4.23 8.37
CA LEU A 62 -2.82 4.32 7.10
C LEU A 62 -3.15 5.60 6.33
N LEU A 63 -4.38 6.10 6.41
CA LEU A 63 -4.79 7.32 5.73
C LEU A 63 -4.08 8.56 6.29
N GLU A 64 -3.97 8.66 7.62
CA GLU A 64 -3.23 9.75 8.28
C GLU A 64 -1.73 9.64 8.01
N GLU A 65 -1.17 8.42 8.07
CA GLU A 65 0.24 8.18 7.78
C GLU A 65 0.60 8.52 6.34
N VAL A 66 -0.26 8.20 5.37
CA VAL A 66 -0.09 8.62 3.98
C VAL A 66 -0.23 10.14 3.86
N GLY A 67 -1.21 10.76 4.53
CA GLY A 67 -1.40 12.21 4.52
C GLY A 67 -0.24 13.02 5.10
N THR A 68 0.50 12.44 6.05
CA THR A 68 1.68 13.07 6.69
C THR A 68 3.02 12.68 6.05
N ALA A 69 3.01 11.81 5.04
CA ALA A 69 4.21 11.42 4.30
C ALA A 69 4.78 12.60 3.48
N ALA A 70 6.03 12.44 3.02
CA ALA A 70 6.69 13.44 2.18
C ALA A 70 5.86 13.72 0.90
N PRO A 71 5.74 14.99 0.45
CA PRO A 71 4.97 15.40 -0.74
C PRO A 71 5.17 14.51 -1.96
N GLU A 72 6.43 14.15 -2.25
CA GLU A 72 6.82 13.35 -3.41
C GLU A 72 6.29 11.91 -3.29
N LEU A 73 6.31 11.35 -2.08
CA LEU A 73 5.75 10.03 -1.82
C LEU A 73 4.23 10.05 -1.93
N ARG A 74 3.56 11.10 -1.44
CA ARG A 74 2.10 11.26 -1.57
C ARG A 74 1.68 11.33 -3.04
N ALA A 75 2.36 12.17 -3.83
CA ALA A 75 2.12 12.26 -5.27
C ALA A 75 2.30 10.92 -5.98
N TYR A 76 3.40 10.20 -5.67
CA TYR A 76 3.68 8.90 -6.24
C TYR A 76 2.61 7.86 -5.88
N LEU A 77 2.20 7.79 -4.61
CA LEU A 77 1.14 6.89 -4.18
C LEU A 77 -0.19 7.23 -4.86
N ALA A 78 -0.57 8.50 -4.92
CA ALA A 78 -1.80 8.95 -5.55
C ALA A 78 -1.88 8.51 -7.02
N GLU A 79 -0.83 8.78 -7.80
CA GLU A 79 -0.73 8.39 -9.21
C GLU A 79 -0.88 6.87 -9.38
N ARG A 80 -0.12 6.09 -8.62
CA ARG A 80 -0.10 4.62 -8.78
C ARG A 80 -1.38 3.95 -8.33
N PHE A 81 -2.00 4.43 -7.26
CA PHE A 81 -3.31 3.91 -6.85
C PHE A 81 -4.40 4.30 -7.85
N ALA A 82 -4.36 5.49 -8.46
CA ALA A 82 -5.30 5.85 -9.51
C ALA A 82 -5.21 4.90 -10.73
N GLU A 83 -4.00 4.49 -11.13
CA GLU A 83 -3.79 3.48 -12.18
C GLU A 83 -4.36 2.10 -11.78
N LEU A 84 -4.20 1.67 -10.53
CA LEU A 84 -4.75 0.41 -10.05
C LEU A 84 -6.28 0.43 -9.99
N LEU A 85 -6.88 1.56 -9.59
CA LEU A 85 -8.33 1.71 -9.44
C LEU A 85 -9.10 1.55 -10.76
N ILE A 86 -8.45 1.75 -11.91
CA ILE A 86 -9.06 1.54 -13.24
C ILE A 86 -8.79 0.14 -13.82
N ASN A 87 -8.05 -0.72 -13.10
CA ASN A 87 -7.73 -2.07 -13.54
C ASN A 87 -8.78 -3.09 -13.04
N ASN A 88 -9.40 -3.82 -13.96
CA ASN A 88 -10.41 -4.84 -13.64
C ASN A 88 -9.85 -5.99 -12.79
N ASP A 89 -8.61 -6.41 -13.02
CA ASP A 89 -7.98 -7.49 -12.22
C ASP A 89 -7.80 -7.05 -10.76
N PHE A 90 -7.54 -5.76 -10.55
CA PHE A 90 -7.41 -5.22 -9.20
C PHE A 90 -8.73 -5.26 -8.44
N ALA A 91 -9.88 -5.08 -9.11
CA ALA A 91 -11.18 -5.21 -8.48
C ALA A 91 -11.43 -6.63 -7.94
N TYR A 92 -11.01 -7.68 -8.67
CA TYR A 92 -11.09 -9.06 -8.19
C TYR A 92 -10.21 -9.30 -6.96
N LEU A 93 -9.02 -8.68 -6.90
CA LEU A 93 -8.15 -8.77 -5.73
C LEU A 93 -8.78 -8.09 -4.50
N VAL A 94 -9.43 -6.94 -4.67
CA VAL A 94 -10.16 -6.27 -3.57
C VAL A 94 -11.29 -7.16 -3.04
N GLN A 95 -12.05 -7.79 -3.93
CA GLN A 95 -13.09 -8.75 -3.53
C GLN A 95 -12.50 -9.94 -2.76
N GLY A 96 -11.35 -10.45 -3.20
CA GLY A 96 -10.61 -11.52 -2.53
C GLY A 96 -10.13 -11.13 -1.13
N ALA A 97 -9.52 -9.95 -1.00
CA ALA A 97 -9.06 -9.41 0.28
C ALA A 97 -10.21 -9.15 1.27
N ALA A 98 -11.40 -8.82 0.76
CA ALA A 98 -12.60 -8.66 1.58
C ALA A 98 -13.20 -10.00 2.07
N HIS A 99 -12.71 -11.15 1.59
CA HIS A 99 -13.22 -12.48 1.91
C HIS A 99 -14.75 -12.64 1.73
N GLY A 100 -15.32 -11.93 0.73
CA GLY A 100 -16.76 -11.94 0.45
C GLY A 100 -17.62 -11.12 1.43
N ILE A 101 -17.01 -10.37 2.35
CA ILE A 101 -17.71 -9.48 3.29
C ILE A 101 -17.88 -8.11 2.63
N ARG A 102 -19.13 -7.74 2.31
CA ARG A 102 -19.44 -6.50 1.56
C ARG A 102 -19.02 -5.24 2.29
N GLU A 103 -19.24 -5.19 3.60
CA GLU A 103 -18.87 -4.04 4.45
C GLU A 103 -17.34 -3.85 4.44
N ARG A 104 -16.59 -4.95 4.42
CA ARG A 104 -15.13 -4.91 4.35
C ARG A 104 -14.64 -4.43 3.00
N GLU A 105 -15.23 -4.95 1.93
CA GLU A 105 -14.93 -4.51 0.56
C GLU A 105 -15.14 -3.00 0.39
N GLN A 106 -16.24 -2.46 0.94
CA GLN A 106 -16.52 -1.01 0.92
C GLN A 106 -15.45 -0.21 1.66
N ILE A 107 -14.98 -0.68 2.82
CA ILE A 107 -13.90 -0.04 3.58
C ILE A 107 -12.60 -0.03 2.77
N ILE A 108 -12.23 -1.16 2.16
CA ILE A 108 -11.03 -1.26 1.32
C ILE A 108 -11.13 -0.25 0.16
N TRP A 109 -12.25 -0.23 -0.57
CA TRP A 109 -12.46 0.71 -1.67
C TRP A 109 -12.40 2.17 -1.22
N GLN A 110 -13.00 2.50 -0.07
CA GLN A 110 -12.96 3.85 0.48
C GLN A 110 -11.53 4.29 0.76
N ARG A 111 -10.72 3.42 1.39
CA ARG A 111 -9.32 3.71 1.71
C ARG A 111 -8.45 3.84 0.47
N LEU A 112 -8.61 2.95 -0.51
CA LEU A 112 -7.89 3.03 -1.79
C LEU A 112 -8.18 4.35 -2.53
N ARG A 113 -9.45 4.78 -2.57
CA ARG A 113 -9.84 6.05 -3.18
C ARG A 113 -9.28 7.26 -2.43
N HIS A 114 -9.26 7.21 -1.10
CA HIS A 114 -8.65 8.27 -0.30
C HIS A 114 -7.16 8.40 -0.64
N ILE A 115 -6.42 7.28 -0.67
CA ILE A 115 -4.99 7.28 -1.00
C ILE A 115 -4.77 7.79 -2.44
N ALA A 116 -5.62 7.42 -3.40
CA ALA A 116 -5.53 7.90 -4.78
C ALA A 116 -5.78 9.41 -4.94
N GLN A 117 -6.36 10.07 -3.93
CA GLN A 117 -6.74 11.49 -3.96
C GLN A 117 -5.90 12.35 -3.01
N VAL A 118 -4.91 11.77 -2.32
CA VAL A 118 -4.06 12.52 -1.39
C VAL A 118 -3.25 13.58 -2.14
N THR A 119 -3.29 14.83 -1.67
CA THR A 119 -2.56 15.95 -2.30
C THR A 119 -1.11 16.00 -1.83
N ALA A 120 -0.19 16.33 -2.74
CA ALA A 120 1.23 16.62 -2.42
C ALA A 120 1.41 17.89 -1.59
#